data_AF-E4ZWF1-F1
#
_entry.id   AF-E4ZWF1-F1
#
_cell.length_a   1.000
_cell.length_b   1.000
_cell.length_c   1.000
_cell.angle_alpha   90.00
_cell.angle_beta   90.00
_cell.angle_gamma   90.00
#
_symmetry.space_group_name_H-M   'P 1'
#
loop_
_entity.id
_entity.type
_entity.pdbx_description
1 polymer ?
#
loop_
_entity_poly.entity_id
_entity_poly.type
_entity_poly.pdbx_seq_one_letter_code
_entity_poly.pdbx_strand_id
1 'polypeptide(L)'
;MSGIDRYGMERERLARQSKLERKAQPEPQPKFDLFNPREGSYDSWQLGETPDEFINRVPPETTTVSTCPWIWVENPHRKPWDKSPSPQVEHFTDTGMELLQQSLSNRQKMQASGSGISKSILTQEGKDHQQRIADLAVEDHILTGKWMLFPKSTEANHVWEQVVQGVIDNRLGCTAKVAADDGNDERLTCIYTKDFRDVQDISRVLAELEIMGLLHPGRAIYYKHDAYTYLNIRSATAPKYGLQASLYNSRTLKLTGKLPKSSALPRKQSMLKQYL
;
A
#
# COMPACT_ATOMS: atom_id res chain seq x y z
N MET A 1 19.88 49.43 48.29
CA MET A 1 19.90 48.10 47.65
C MET A 1 18.57 47.87 46.97
N SER A 2 18.45 48.22 45.68
CA SER A 2 17.20 48.04 44.92
C SER A 2 17.10 46.59 44.45
N GLY A 3 16.28 45.79 45.13
CA GLY A 3 15.99 44.42 44.75
C GLY A 3 15.24 44.41 43.43
N ILE A 4 15.85 43.84 42.40
CA ILE A 4 15.21 43.61 41.10
C ILE A 4 14.03 42.66 41.32
N ASP A 5 12.82 43.12 40.99
CA ASP A 5 11.59 42.31 41.04
C ASP A 5 11.61 41.27 39.91
N ARG A 6 12.26 40.14 40.21
CA ARG A 6 12.37 38.98 39.31
C ARG A 6 11.00 38.39 38.96
N TYR A 7 10.01 38.54 39.84
CA TYR A 7 8.69 37.96 39.65
C TYR A 7 7.85 38.76 38.64
N GLY A 8 7.93 40.10 38.70
CA GLY A 8 7.32 40.99 37.72
C GLY A 8 7.82 40.73 36.29
N MET A 9 9.13 40.53 36.12
CA MET A 9 9.74 40.28 34.80
C MET A 9 9.33 38.92 34.21
N GLU A 10 9.21 37.86 35.03
CA GLU A 10 8.79 36.54 34.57
C GLU A 10 7.34 36.57 34.07
N ARG A 11 6.45 37.29 34.76
CA ARG A 11 5.05 37.47 34.33
C ARG A 11 4.96 38.23 33.01
N GLU A 12 5.78 39.26 32.82
CA GLU A 12 5.80 40.03 31.58
C GLU A 12 6.35 39.20 30.40
N ARG A 13 7.37 38.38 30.66
CA ARG A 13 7.92 37.44 29.67
C ARG A 13 6.86 36.43 29.21
N LEU A 14 6.15 35.80 30.15
CA LEU A 14 5.07 34.84 29.84
C LEU A 14 3.90 35.51 29.10
N ALA A 15 3.54 36.74 29.44
CA ALA A 15 2.50 37.50 28.75
C ALA A 15 2.90 37.86 27.30
N ARG A 16 4.17 38.21 27.06
CA ARG A 16 4.70 38.45 25.71
C ARG A 16 4.73 37.17 24.88
N GLN A 17 5.11 36.05 25.49
CA GLN A 17 5.14 34.73 24.84
C GLN A 17 3.73 34.27 24.45
N SER A 18 2.74 34.42 25.35
CA SER A 18 1.33 34.16 25.05
C SER A 18 0.77 35.07 23.95
N LYS A 19 1.16 36.35 23.91
CA LYS A 19 0.78 37.27 22.82
C LYS A 19 1.41 36.92 21.48
N LEU A 20 2.64 36.39 21.47
CA LEU A 20 3.31 35.89 20.26
C LEU A 20 2.63 34.61 19.76
N GLU A 21 2.29 33.68 20.65
CA GLU A 21 1.55 32.46 20.30
C GLU A 21 0.12 32.76 19.78
N ARG A 22 -0.56 33.77 20.34
CA ARG A 22 -1.87 34.22 19.82
C ARG A 22 -1.79 34.99 18.50
N LYS A 23 -0.62 35.50 18.12
CA LYS A 23 -0.39 36.21 16.85
C LYS A 23 0.18 35.32 15.73
N ALA A 24 0.68 34.13 16.06
CA ALA A 24 1.03 33.15 15.06
C ALA A 24 -0.26 32.56 14.47
N GLN A 25 -0.77 33.20 13.41
CA GLN A 25 -1.67 32.50 12.51
C GLN A 25 -0.94 31.23 12.04
N PRO A 26 -1.60 30.05 12.01
CA PRO A 26 -1.01 28.88 11.39
C PRO A 26 -0.59 29.28 9.98
N GLU A 27 0.69 29.08 9.64
CA GLU A 27 1.16 29.29 8.27
C GLU A 27 0.19 28.59 7.33
N PRO A 28 -0.30 29.26 6.27
CA PRO A 28 -1.20 28.64 5.32
C PRO A 28 -0.48 27.41 4.76
N GLN A 29 -0.97 26.22 5.13
CA GLN A 29 -0.47 25.00 4.51
C GLN A 29 -0.69 25.16 3.01
N PRO A 30 0.32 24.84 2.18
CA PRO A 30 0.15 24.90 0.75
C PRO A 30 -1.09 24.10 0.37
N LYS A 31 -2.11 24.80 -0.15
CA LYS A 31 -3.28 24.17 -0.75
C LYS A 31 -2.78 23.50 -2.01
N PHE A 32 -2.46 22.22 -1.92
CA PHE A 32 -2.23 21.42 -3.11
C PHE A 32 -3.59 21.11 -3.72
N ASP A 33 -3.75 21.40 -4.99
CA ASP A 33 -4.93 20.98 -5.74
C ASP A 33 -4.98 19.46 -5.73
N LEU A 34 -6.13 18.91 -5.34
CA LEU A 34 -6.38 17.48 -5.40
C LEU A 34 -6.31 17.02 -6.85
N PHE A 35 -5.69 15.86 -7.09
CA PHE A 35 -5.48 15.34 -8.44
C PHE A 35 -5.86 13.87 -8.54
N ASN A 36 -6.72 13.55 -9.50
CA ASN A 36 -7.10 12.18 -9.83
C ASN A 36 -6.71 11.87 -11.29
N PRO A 37 -5.73 10.98 -11.55
CA PRO A 37 -5.35 10.64 -12.92
C PRO A 37 -6.44 9.84 -13.67
N ARG A 38 -7.48 9.36 -12.97
CA ARG A 38 -8.62 8.62 -13.53
C ARG A 38 -9.90 9.45 -13.58
N GLU A 39 -9.82 10.77 -13.39
CA GLU A 39 -10.98 11.65 -13.48
C GLU A 39 -11.69 11.48 -14.83
N GLY A 40 -13.02 11.38 -14.78
CA GLY A 40 -13.91 11.05 -15.90
C GLY A 40 -14.08 9.55 -16.18
N SER A 41 -13.32 8.65 -15.54
CA SER A 41 -13.44 7.20 -15.76
C SER A 41 -14.60 6.61 -14.97
N TYR A 42 -15.57 5.98 -15.66
CA TYR A 42 -16.75 5.39 -15.01
C TYR A 42 -16.39 4.40 -13.90
N ASP A 43 -15.38 3.58 -14.10
CA ASP A 43 -14.92 2.55 -13.17
C ASP A 43 -14.06 3.11 -12.02
N SER A 44 -13.99 4.42 -11.83
CA SER A 44 -13.18 5.05 -10.78
C SER A 44 -13.94 6.06 -9.94
N TRP A 45 -13.49 6.24 -8.70
CA TRP A 45 -13.91 7.35 -7.83
C TRP A 45 -13.57 8.70 -8.49
N GLN A 46 -14.45 9.70 -8.32
CA GLN A 46 -14.32 11.03 -8.93
C GLN A 46 -14.08 12.12 -7.88
N LEU A 47 -13.37 13.19 -8.26
CA LEU A 47 -13.12 14.32 -7.37
C LEU A 47 -14.43 14.97 -6.91
N GLY A 48 -14.64 14.98 -5.58
CA GLY A 48 -15.83 15.57 -4.96
C GLY A 48 -16.98 14.60 -4.75
N GLU A 49 -16.88 13.37 -5.26
CA GLU A 49 -17.84 12.30 -4.97
C GLU A 49 -17.56 11.72 -3.57
N THR A 50 -18.61 11.46 -2.79
CA THR A 50 -18.47 10.73 -1.52
C THR A 50 -18.28 9.23 -1.75
N PRO A 51 -17.68 8.47 -0.81
CA PRO A 51 -17.63 7.02 -0.94
C PRO A 51 -19.00 6.38 -1.16
N ASP A 52 -20.03 6.83 -0.44
CA ASP A 52 -21.41 6.35 -0.60
C ASP A 52 -21.93 6.53 -2.03
N GLU A 53 -21.76 7.73 -2.61
CA GLU A 53 -22.15 8.00 -4.00
C GLU A 53 -21.40 7.08 -4.97
N PHE A 54 -20.10 6.89 -4.77
CA PHE A 54 -19.29 6.02 -5.62
C PHE A 54 -19.74 4.56 -5.55
N ILE A 55 -19.98 4.03 -4.34
CA ILE A 55 -20.45 2.66 -4.15
C ILE A 55 -21.86 2.48 -4.73
N ASN A 56 -22.74 3.47 -4.63
CA ASN A 56 -24.06 3.41 -5.25
C ASN A 56 -23.99 3.43 -6.78
N ARG A 57 -23.00 4.14 -7.34
CA ARG A 57 -22.80 4.24 -8.80
C ARG A 57 -22.16 2.98 -9.39
N VAL A 58 -21.18 2.39 -8.70
CA VAL A 58 -20.43 1.21 -9.17
C VAL A 58 -20.18 0.21 -8.01
N PRO A 59 -21.22 -0.49 -7.53
CA PRO A 59 -21.08 -1.43 -6.42
C PRO A 59 -20.31 -2.70 -6.84
N PRO A 60 -19.19 -3.07 -6.19
CA PRO A 60 -18.41 -4.27 -6.55
C PRO A 60 -19.15 -5.60 -6.32
N GLU A 61 -20.21 -5.61 -5.49
CA GLU A 61 -21.04 -6.79 -5.30
C GLU A 61 -21.77 -7.19 -6.59
N THR A 62 -22.36 -6.22 -7.30
CA THR A 62 -23.30 -6.47 -8.41
C THR A 62 -22.81 -5.95 -9.78
N THR A 63 -21.81 -5.05 -9.81
CA THR A 63 -21.18 -4.64 -11.07
C THR A 63 -20.43 -5.83 -11.66
N THR A 64 -20.78 -6.22 -12.88
CA THR A 64 -20.20 -7.40 -13.53
C THR A 64 -18.88 -7.10 -14.22
N VAL A 65 -18.04 -8.12 -14.39
CA VAL A 65 -16.79 -8.06 -15.16
C VAL A 65 -16.98 -7.58 -16.61
N SER A 66 -18.17 -7.78 -17.19
CA SER A 66 -18.50 -7.29 -18.54
C SER A 66 -18.71 -5.77 -18.60
N THR A 67 -19.04 -5.15 -17.47
CA THR A 67 -19.16 -3.68 -17.35
C THR A 67 -17.79 -3.06 -17.17
N CYS A 68 -17.06 -3.53 -16.16
CA CYS A 68 -15.65 -3.20 -15.94
C CYS A 68 -15.00 -4.35 -15.16
N PRO A 69 -13.77 -4.78 -15.50
CA PRO A 69 -13.11 -5.86 -14.78
C PRO A 69 -12.57 -5.43 -13.41
N TRP A 70 -12.35 -4.13 -13.21
CA TRP A 70 -11.78 -3.55 -12.01
C TRP A 70 -12.46 -2.21 -11.73
N ILE A 71 -12.66 -1.92 -10.45
CA ILE A 71 -13.14 -0.63 -9.95
C ILE A 71 -11.99 0.00 -9.16
N TRP A 72 -11.71 1.29 -9.36
CA TRP A 72 -10.47 1.96 -8.93
C TRP A 72 -10.71 3.18 -8.04
N VAL A 73 -9.77 3.43 -7.13
CA VAL A 73 -9.66 4.71 -6.40
C VAL A 73 -8.20 5.12 -6.35
N GLU A 74 -7.92 6.36 -6.73
CA GLU A 74 -6.59 6.97 -6.67
C GLU A 74 -6.51 7.90 -5.46
N ASN A 75 -5.37 7.89 -4.78
CA ASN A 75 -5.15 8.83 -3.68
C ASN A 75 -4.96 10.25 -4.24
N PRO A 76 -5.83 11.22 -3.91
CA PRO A 76 -5.82 12.54 -4.52
C PRO A 76 -4.69 13.45 -4.02
N HIS A 77 -3.97 13.03 -2.97
CA HIS A 77 -2.92 13.81 -2.30
C HIS A 77 -1.51 13.56 -2.87
N ARG A 78 -1.38 13.45 -4.21
CA ARG A 78 -0.07 13.29 -4.85
C ARG A 78 0.88 14.44 -4.49
N LYS A 79 2.14 14.10 -4.21
CA LYS A 79 3.18 15.10 -4.02
C LYS A 79 3.58 15.65 -5.39
N PRO A 80 3.82 16.97 -5.56
CA PRO A 80 4.23 17.54 -6.85
C PRO A 80 5.51 16.94 -7.46
N TRP A 81 6.36 16.32 -6.63
CA TRP A 81 7.56 15.61 -7.04
C TRP A 81 7.40 14.10 -7.19
N ASP A 82 6.17 13.56 -7.09
CA ASP A 82 5.85 12.16 -7.47
C ASP A 82 5.86 11.98 -9.01
N LYS A 83 6.93 12.44 -9.67
CA LYS A 83 7.21 12.13 -11.08
C LYS A 83 7.95 10.79 -11.12
N SER A 84 7.25 9.71 -10.80
CA SER A 84 7.81 8.38 -11.04
C SER A 84 7.97 8.19 -12.55
N PRO A 85 9.12 7.69 -13.02
CA PRO A 85 9.27 7.29 -14.41
C PRO A 85 8.17 6.29 -14.81
N SER A 86 7.80 6.30 -16.09
CA SER A 86 6.87 5.31 -16.63
C SER A 86 7.49 3.91 -16.51
N PRO A 87 6.76 2.92 -15.95
CA PRO A 87 7.24 1.54 -15.86
C PRO A 87 7.53 0.95 -17.25
N GLN A 88 8.69 0.32 -17.41
CA GLN A 88 9.11 -0.36 -18.65
C GLN A 88 8.59 -1.80 -18.67
N VAL A 89 7.26 -1.95 -18.72
CA VAL A 89 6.58 -3.26 -18.52
C VAL A 89 6.96 -4.31 -19.56
N GLU A 90 7.12 -3.91 -20.83
CA GLU A 90 7.47 -4.82 -21.92
C GLU A 90 8.88 -5.39 -21.72
N HIS A 91 9.88 -4.52 -21.59
CA HIS A 91 11.27 -4.90 -21.31
C HIS A 91 11.39 -5.79 -20.06
N PHE A 92 10.69 -5.43 -18.98
CA PHE A 92 10.66 -6.21 -17.76
C PHE A 92 10.09 -7.61 -17.97
N THR A 93 8.99 -7.70 -18.73
CA THR A 93 8.29 -8.97 -18.94
C THR A 93 9.16 -9.90 -19.77
N ASP A 94 9.75 -9.41 -20.86
CA ASP A 94 10.62 -10.21 -21.73
C ASP A 94 11.86 -10.71 -20.96
N THR A 95 12.63 -9.78 -20.38
CA THR A 95 13.84 -10.10 -19.62
C THR A 95 13.54 -10.96 -18.38
N GLY A 96 12.44 -10.68 -17.69
CA GLY A 96 12.02 -11.45 -16.52
C GLY A 96 11.59 -12.88 -16.87
N MET A 97 10.96 -13.10 -18.03
CA MET A 97 10.63 -14.45 -18.51
C MET A 97 11.89 -15.24 -18.87
N GLU A 98 12.92 -14.61 -19.41
CA GLU A 98 14.24 -15.24 -19.61
C GLU A 98 14.89 -15.64 -18.28
N LEU A 99 14.82 -14.77 -17.26
CA LEU A 99 15.29 -15.10 -15.90
C LEU A 99 14.57 -16.32 -15.33
N LEU A 100 13.25 -16.43 -15.54
CA LEU A 100 12.45 -17.58 -15.10
C LEU A 100 12.90 -18.87 -15.81
N GLN A 101 13.09 -18.82 -17.13
CA GLN A 101 13.56 -19.98 -17.92
C GLN A 101 14.97 -20.41 -17.49
N GLN A 102 15.85 -19.45 -17.21
CA GLN A 102 17.20 -19.71 -16.72
C GLN A 102 17.17 -20.39 -15.34
N SER A 103 16.32 -19.94 -14.41
CA SER A 103 16.17 -20.58 -13.09
C SER A 103 15.66 -22.02 -13.20
N LEU A 104 14.68 -22.29 -14.07
CA LEU A 104 14.22 -23.65 -14.34
C LEU A 104 15.33 -24.55 -14.87
N SER A 105 16.08 -24.07 -15.87
CA SER A 105 17.21 -24.81 -16.45
C SER A 105 18.30 -25.08 -15.42
N ASN A 106 18.63 -24.10 -14.58
CA ASN A 106 19.62 -24.24 -13.51
C ASN A 106 19.18 -25.28 -12.48
N ARG A 107 17.92 -25.22 -12.04
CA ARG A 107 17.35 -26.17 -11.08
C ARG A 107 17.31 -27.59 -11.62
N GLN A 108 16.97 -27.78 -12.90
CA GLN A 108 17.00 -29.09 -13.55
C GLN A 108 18.42 -29.66 -13.62
N LYS A 109 19.41 -28.86 -14.06
CA LYS A 109 20.82 -29.27 -14.11
C LYS A 109 21.35 -29.64 -12.73
N MET A 110 21.01 -28.84 -11.73
CA MET A 110 21.30 -29.16 -10.33
C MET A 110 20.72 -30.54 -10.01
N GLN A 111 19.40 -30.74 -10.09
CA GLN A 111 18.75 -32.00 -9.74
C GLN A 111 19.29 -33.24 -10.50
N ALA A 112 19.72 -33.09 -11.74
CA ALA A 112 20.31 -34.17 -12.54
C ALA A 112 21.72 -34.59 -12.10
N SER A 113 22.44 -33.77 -11.34
CA SER A 113 23.86 -33.98 -10.99
C SER A 113 24.11 -35.06 -9.92
N GLY A 114 23.09 -35.84 -9.53
CA GLY A 114 23.23 -37.17 -8.91
C GLY A 114 23.74 -37.26 -7.46
N SER A 115 24.50 -36.28 -6.95
CA SER A 115 24.85 -36.20 -5.54
C SER A 115 23.80 -35.37 -4.82
N GLY A 116 23.11 -35.92 -3.81
CA GLY A 116 22.01 -35.26 -3.09
C GLY A 116 22.29 -33.79 -2.80
N ILE A 117 21.78 -32.91 -3.66
CA ILE A 117 22.01 -31.47 -3.53
C ILE A 117 21.39 -31.04 -2.23
N SER A 118 22.21 -30.39 -1.41
CA SER A 118 21.73 -29.84 -0.16
C SER A 118 20.56 -28.91 -0.45
N LYS A 119 19.46 -29.10 0.28
CA LYS A 119 18.30 -28.20 0.27
C LYS A 119 18.72 -26.72 0.43
N SER A 120 19.86 -26.46 1.07
CA SER A 120 20.47 -25.13 1.18
C SER A 120 20.81 -24.49 -0.16
N ILE A 121 21.36 -25.25 -1.13
CA ILE A 121 21.74 -24.75 -2.45
C ILE A 121 20.51 -24.36 -3.26
N LEU A 122 19.47 -25.21 -3.30
CA LEU A 122 18.21 -24.89 -3.98
C LEU A 122 17.48 -23.70 -3.33
N THR A 123 17.64 -23.54 -2.01
CA THR A 123 17.12 -22.38 -1.29
C THR A 123 17.89 -21.12 -1.66
N GLN A 124 19.22 -21.20 -1.76
CA GLN A 124 20.07 -20.08 -2.14
C GLN A 124 19.80 -19.64 -3.59
N GLU A 125 19.69 -20.59 -4.54
CA GLU A 125 19.34 -20.26 -5.93
C GLU A 125 18.00 -19.53 -6.02
N GLY A 126 17.02 -19.92 -5.20
CA GLY A 126 15.71 -19.24 -5.15
C GLY A 126 15.80 -17.82 -4.61
N LYS A 127 16.66 -17.58 -3.61
CA LYS A 127 16.95 -16.23 -3.10
C LYS A 127 17.66 -15.36 -4.14
N ASP A 128 18.66 -15.92 -4.82
CA ASP A 128 19.41 -15.21 -5.87
C ASP A 128 18.50 -14.92 -7.07
N HIS A 129 17.58 -15.82 -7.38
CA HIS A 129 16.57 -15.61 -8.41
C HIS A 129 15.56 -14.52 -8.03
N GLN A 130 15.05 -14.55 -6.80
CA GLN A 130 14.20 -13.49 -6.27
C GLN A 130 14.90 -12.12 -6.33
N GLN A 131 16.18 -12.06 -5.96
CA GLN A 131 16.96 -10.82 -6.00
C GLN A 131 17.12 -10.29 -7.43
N ARG A 132 17.45 -11.16 -8.39
CA ARG A 132 17.55 -10.77 -9.81
C ARG A 132 16.24 -10.20 -10.37
N ILE A 133 15.09 -10.78 -10.01
CA ILE A 133 13.78 -10.23 -10.42
C ILE A 133 13.54 -8.87 -9.76
N ALA A 134 13.89 -8.70 -8.48
CA ALA A 134 13.73 -7.44 -7.78
C ALA A 134 14.64 -6.33 -8.35
N ASP A 135 15.88 -6.66 -8.70
CA ASP A 135 16.83 -5.72 -9.30
C ASP A 135 16.32 -5.25 -10.67
N LEU A 136 15.87 -6.18 -11.52
CA LEU A 136 15.25 -5.87 -12.81
C LEU A 136 13.99 -5.00 -12.64
N ALA A 137 13.15 -5.29 -11.64
CA ALA A 137 11.96 -4.50 -11.37
C ALA A 137 12.30 -3.05 -10.98
N VAL A 138 13.41 -2.84 -10.26
CA VAL A 138 13.91 -1.50 -9.91
C VAL A 138 14.43 -0.77 -11.15
N GLU A 139 15.21 -1.45 -11.98
CA GLU A 139 15.73 -0.93 -13.25
C GLU A 139 14.59 -0.47 -14.16
N ASP A 140 13.55 -1.30 -14.30
CA ASP A 140 12.39 -1.04 -15.16
C ASP A 140 11.27 -0.22 -14.50
N HIS A 141 11.54 0.34 -13.32
CA HIS A 141 10.60 1.19 -12.57
C HIS A 141 9.25 0.52 -12.23
N ILE A 142 9.24 -0.80 -12.12
CA ILE A 142 8.15 -1.57 -11.54
C ILE A 142 8.38 -1.61 -10.03
N LEU A 143 7.95 -0.57 -9.34
CA LEU A 143 8.20 -0.42 -7.89
C LEU A 143 6.97 -0.77 -7.05
N THR A 144 5.78 -0.79 -7.63
CA THR A 144 4.54 -0.98 -6.87
C THR A 144 4.39 -2.39 -6.33
N GLY A 145 3.67 -2.50 -5.22
CA GLY A 145 3.15 -3.76 -4.73
C GLY A 145 1.85 -3.53 -3.98
N LYS A 146 1.16 -4.62 -3.65
CA LYS A 146 -0.21 -4.57 -3.14
C LYS A 146 -0.47 -5.55 -2.02
N TRP A 147 -1.15 -5.08 -0.98
CA TRP A 147 -1.86 -5.95 -0.04
C TRP A 147 -3.12 -6.49 -0.71
N MET A 148 -3.35 -7.79 -0.58
CA MET A 148 -4.50 -8.48 -1.18
C MET A 148 -5.47 -8.97 -0.12
N LEU A 149 -6.69 -8.45 -0.15
CA LEU A 149 -7.85 -8.86 0.64
C LEU A 149 -8.81 -9.64 -0.26
N PHE A 150 -9.63 -10.48 0.37
CA PHE A 150 -10.61 -11.33 -0.30
C PHE A 150 -11.93 -11.33 0.50
N PRO A 151 -12.60 -10.17 0.67
CA PRO A 151 -13.93 -10.12 1.27
C PRO A 151 -14.92 -11.01 0.53
N LYS A 152 -15.95 -11.48 1.26
CA LYS A 152 -17.10 -12.15 0.65
C LYS A 152 -17.83 -11.20 -0.29
N SER A 153 -18.45 -11.76 -1.32
CA SER A 153 -19.27 -11.02 -2.29
C SER A 153 -20.29 -10.09 -1.60
N THR A 154 -20.98 -10.60 -0.58
CA THR A 154 -21.97 -9.87 0.23
C THR A 154 -21.38 -8.77 1.12
N GLU A 155 -20.07 -8.78 1.37
CA GLU A 155 -19.35 -7.78 2.16
C GLU A 155 -18.55 -6.81 1.28
N ALA A 156 -18.52 -7.06 -0.04
CA ALA A 156 -17.62 -6.37 -0.96
C ALA A 156 -17.87 -4.87 -1.00
N ASN A 157 -19.14 -4.44 -1.03
CA ASN A 157 -19.50 -3.01 -1.03
C ASN A 157 -18.98 -2.32 0.22
N HIS A 158 -19.25 -2.89 1.40
CA HIS A 158 -18.84 -2.31 2.69
C HIS A 158 -17.32 -2.22 2.83
N VAL A 159 -16.60 -3.30 2.51
CA VAL A 159 -15.14 -3.33 2.56
C VAL A 159 -14.54 -2.35 1.56
N TRP A 160 -15.11 -2.27 0.35
CA TRP A 160 -14.64 -1.35 -0.67
C TRP A 160 -14.86 0.11 -0.29
N GLU A 161 -16.02 0.46 0.27
CA GLU A 161 -16.32 1.79 0.79
C GLU A 161 -15.27 2.25 1.81
N GLN A 162 -14.92 1.39 2.77
CA GLN A 162 -13.89 1.68 3.77
C GLN A 162 -12.51 1.87 3.13
N VAL A 163 -12.16 1.03 2.15
CA VAL A 163 -10.90 1.17 1.41
C VAL A 163 -10.86 2.47 0.62
N VAL A 164 -11.95 2.85 -0.06
CA VAL A 164 -12.08 4.12 -0.79
C VAL A 164 -11.86 5.28 0.18
N GLN A 165 -12.59 5.33 1.29
CA GLN A 165 -12.43 6.36 2.32
C GLN A 165 -10.98 6.43 2.82
N GLY A 166 -10.37 5.28 3.12
CA GLY A 166 -8.98 5.22 3.58
C GLY A 166 -7.97 5.73 2.55
N VAL A 167 -8.20 5.49 1.26
CA VAL A 167 -7.32 5.97 0.17
C VAL A 167 -7.49 7.48 -0.03
N ILE A 168 -8.72 8.00 -0.09
CA ILE A 168 -8.97 9.43 -0.33
C ILE A 168 -8.55 10.30 0.87
N ASP A 169 -8.63 9.77 2.09
CA ASP A 169 -8.14 10.44 3.31
C ASP A 169 -6.61 10.37 3.49
N ASN A 170 -5.89 9.80 2.50
CA ASN A 170 -4.44 9.59 2.56
C ASN A 170 -3.98 8.73 3.77
N ARG A 171 -4.86 7.84 4.26
CA ARG A 171 -4.58 6.89 5.35
C ARG A 171 -4.02 5.58 4.81
N LEU A 172 -4.51 5.13 3.67
CA LEU A 172 -3.99 3.94 2.97
C LEU A 172 -2.89 4.35 1.98
N GLY A 173 -2.69 3.53 0.95
CA GLY A 173 -1.59 3.68 0.01
C GLY A 173 -1.89 4.64 -1.15
N CYS A 174 -1.21 4.45 -2.28
CA CYS A 174 -1.29 5.39 -3.41
C CYS A 174 -2.51 5.17 -4.33
N THR A 175 -3.04 3.94 -4.38
CA THR A 175 -4.21 3.57 -5.18
C THR A 175 -4.78 2.27 -4.61
N ALA A 176 -6.02 1.96 -4.95
CA ALA A 176 -6.61 0.67 -4.69
C ALA A 176 -7.52 0.24 -5.86
N LYS A 177 -7.76 -1.08 -5.95
CA LYS A 177 -8.75 -1.63 -6.87
C LYS A 177 -9.48 -2.82 -6.28
N VAL A 178 -10.73 -3.01 -6.69
CA VAL A 178 -11.52 -4.20 -6.38
C VAL A 178 -11.98 -4.87 -7.66
N ALA A 179 -11.98 -6.21 -7.67
CA ALA A 179 -12.52 -6.98 -8.78
C ALA A 179 -14.05 -6.79 -8.84
N ALA A 180 -14.59 -6.71 -10.05
CA ALA A 180 -16.02 -6.79 -10.29
C ALA A 180 -16.55 -8.23 -10.13
N ASP A 181 -17.85 -8.41 -10.21
CA ASP A 181 -18.49 -9.73 -10.17
C ASP A 181 -18.12 -10.57 -11.39
N ASP A 182 -17.39 -11.65 -11.11
CA ASP A 182 -17.02 -12.70 -12.05
C ASP A 182 -17.65 -14.05 -11.68
N GLY A 183 -18.62 -14.05 -10.76
CA GLY A 183 -19.29 -15.24 -10.23
C GLY A 183 -18.57 -15.93 -9.07
N ASN A 184 -17.37 -15.47 -8.66
CA ASN A 184 -16.72 -16.00 -7.46
C ASN A 184 -17.39 -15.48 -6.17
N ASP A 185 -17.26 -16.22 -5.07
CA ASP A 185 -17.81 -15.83 -3.77
C ASP A 185 -16.94 -14.81 -3.01
N GLU A 186 -15.73 -14.52 -3.51
CA GLU A 186 -14.83 -13.52 -2.93
C GLU A 186 -14.46 -12.46 -3.98
N ARG A 187 -14.23 -11.22 -3.55
CA ARG A 187 -13.77 -10.12 -4.41
C ARG A 187 -12.33 -9.77 -4.08
N LEU A 188 -11.40 -9.97 -5.01
CA LEU A 188 -10.02 -9.54 -4.81
C LEU A 188 -9.96 -8.01 -4.68
N THR A 189 -9.59 -7.53 -3.50
CA THR A 189 -9.38 -6.11 -3.21
C THR A 189 -7.89 -5.87 -2.97
N CYS A 190 -7.29 -4.98 -3.75
CA CYS A 190 -5.87 -4.67 -3.72
C CYS A 190 -5.63 -3.24 -3.23
N ILE A 191 -4.78 -3.06 -2.23
CA ILE A 191 -4.34 -1.74 -1.73
C ILE A 191 -2.85 -1.60 -2.00
N TYR A 192 -2.46 -0.60 -2.78
CA TYR A 192 -1.11 -0.47 -3.32
C TYR A 192 -0.22 0.44 -2.48
N THR A 193 1.05 0.09 -2.36
CA THR A 193 2.10 1.03 -1.96
C THR A 193 2.98 1.39 -3.16
N LYS A 194 3.68 2.52 -3.07
CA LYS A 194 4.46 3.08 -4.17
C LYS A 194 5.74 2.29 -4.46
N ASP A 195 6.35 1.72 -3.44
CA ASP A 195 7.64 1.05 -3.52
C ASP A 195 7.67 -0.19 -2.63
N PHE A 196 7.86 -1.37 -3.23
CA PHE A 196 7.92 -2.65 -2.52
C PHE A 196 9.13 -2.76 -1.57
N ARG A 197 10.11 -1.87 -1.70
CA ARG A 197 11.30 -1.80 -0.84
C ARG A 197 11.06 -0.94 0.40
N ASP A 198 10.03 -0.09 0.38
CA ASP A 198 9.65 0.74 1.53
C ASP A 198 8.84 -0.07 2.54
N VAL A 199 9.56 -0.87 3.35
CA VAL A 199 8.96 -1.70 4.40
C VAL A 199 8.20 -0.85 5.43
N GLN A 200 8.56 0.44 5.60
CA GLN A 200 7.86 1.33 6.53
C GLN A 200 6.48 1.68 5.99
N ASP A 201 6.36 2.07 4.73
CA ASP A 201 5.05 2.35 4.11
C ASP A 201 4.18 1.08 4.01
N ILE A 202 4.77 -0.06 3.64
CA ILE A 202 4.08 -1.37 3.62
C ILE A 202 3.50 -1.72 4.99
N SER A 203 4.29 -1.52 6.06
CA SER A 203 3.87 -1.79 7.44
C SER A 203 2.84 -0.78 7.94
N ARG A 204 2.98 0.50 7.56
CA ARG A 204 2.03 1.57 7.87
C ARG A 204 0.65 1.26 7.27
N VAL A 205 0.59 0.90 5.99
CA VAL A 205 -0.67 0.51 5.34
C VAL A 205 -1.27 -0.74 5.98
N LEU A 206 -0.45 -1.74 6.35
CA LEU A 206 -0.94 -2.93 7.06
C LEU A 206 -1.54 -2.58 8.43
N ALA A 207 -0.88 -1.71 9.19
CA ALA A 207 -1.37 -1.26 10.49
C ALA A 207 -2.69 -0.49 10.36
N GLU A 208 -2.81 0.34 9.33
CA GLU A 208 -4.05 1.07 9.06
C GLU A 208 -5.21 0.13 8.70
N LEU A 209 -4.97 -0.89 7.85
CA LEU A 209 -5.96 -1.93 7.56
C LEU A 209 -6.43 -2.66 8.83
N GLU A 210 -5.54 -2.87 9.80
CA GLU A 210 -5.90 -3.46 11.10
C GLU A 210 -6.75 -2.50 11.96
N ILE A 211 -6.37 -1.22 12.05
CA ILE A 211 -7.13 -0.19 12.78
C ILE A 211 -8.54 -0.04 12.20
N MET A 212 -8.67 -0.14 10.88
CA MET A 212 -9.94 -0.10 10.17
C MET A 212 -10.79 -1.37 10.34
N GLY A 213 -10.26 -2.43 10.96
CA GLY A 213 -10.97 -3.70 11.14
C GLY A 213 -11.07 -4.56 9.88
N LEU A 214 -10.28 -4.26 8.84
CA LEU A 214 -10.32 -4.94 7.54
C LEU A 214 -9.52 -6.26 7.50
N LEU A 215 -8.98 -6.70 8.64
CA LEU A 215 -8.27 -7.97 8.76
C LEU A 215 -9.13 -8.98 9.52
N HIS A 216 -9.37 -10.15 8.91
CA HIS A 216 -10.09 -11.22 9.60
C HIS A 216 -9.20 -11.95 10.63
N PRO A 217 -9.67 -12.13 11.87
CA PRO A 217 -8.99 -12.99 12.85
C PRO A 217 -8.81 -14.39 12.27
N GLY A 218 -7.57 -14.88 12.21
CA GLY A 218 -7.26 -16.22 11.71
C GLY A 218 -6.97 -16.33 10.22
N ARG A 219 -7.14 -15.29 9.39
CA ARG A 219 -6.72 -15.29 7.97
C ARG A 219 -5.60 -14.27 7.75
N ALA A 220 -4.43 -14.74 7.28
CA ALA A 220 -3.37 -13.84 6.87
C ALA A 220 -3.70 -13.21 5.51
N ILE A 221 -3.33 -11.94 5.34
CA ILE A 221 -3.28 -11.30 4.02
C ILE A 221 -1.84 -11.26 3.53
N TYR A 222 -1.66 -11.11 2.23
CA TYR A 222 -0.37 -11.23 1.57
C TYR A 222 -0.05 -9.97 0.78
N TYR A 223 1.21 -9.56 0.84
CA TYR A 223 1.75 -8.47 0.05
C TYR A 223 2.47 -9.04 -1.17
N LYS A 224 1.96 -8.72 -2.37
CA LYS A 224 2.53 -9.17 -3.64
C LYS A 224 3.10 -7.99 -4.40
N HIS A 225 4.33 -8.15 -4.86
CA HIS A 225 4.99 -7.20 -5.74
C HIS A 225 4.46 -7.32 -7.18
N ASP A 226 4.33 -6.21 -7.90
CA ASP A 226 3.78 -6.16 -9.25
C ASP A 226 4.65 -6.87 -10.29
N ALA A 227 5.97 -6.93 -10.08
CA ALA A 227 6.87 -7.79 -10.85
C ALA A 227 6.35 -9.23 -10.96
N TYR A 228 5.89 -9.80 -9.84
CA TYR A 228 5.34 -11.16 -9.82
C TYR A 228 3.96 -11.26 -10.49
N THR A 229 3.27 -10.14 -10.64
CA THR A 229 2.02 -10.08 -11.40
C THR A 229 2.31 -10.13 -12.90
N TYR A 230 3.25 -9.31 -13.38
CA TYR A 230 3.67 -9.30 -14.78
C TYR A 230 4.28 -10.63 -15.22
N LEU A 231 5.10 -11.27 -14.37
CA LEU A 231 5.70 -12.59 -14.65
C LEU A 231 4.76 -13.78 -14.38
N ASN A 232 3.48 -13.53 -14.08
CA ASN A 232 2.49 -14.57 -13.78
C ASN A 232 2.93 -15.57 -12.67
N ILE A 233 3.67 -15.07 -11.68
CA ILE A 233 4.12 -15.82 -10.51
C ILE A 233 2.96 -15.86 -9.50
N ARG A 234 2.33 -17.02 -9.39
CA ARG A 234 1.16 -17.29 -8.52
C ARG A 234 1.53 -18.39 -7.51
N SER A 235 0.72 -18.60 -6.49
CA SER A 235 0.98 -19.62 -5.47
C SER A 235 1.22 -21.02 -6.07
N ALA A 236 0.53 -21.36 -7.16
CA ALA A 236 0.70 -22.62 -7.87
C ALA A 236 1.95 -22.71 -8.76
N THR A 237 2.52 -21.58 -9.19
CA THR A 237 3.67 -21.55 -10.13
C THR A 237 4.98 -21.15 -9.48
N ALA A 238 4.96 -20.31 -8.44
CA ALA A 238 6.14 -19.82 -7.74
C ALA A 238 7.10 -20.94 -7.26
N PRO A 239 6.62 -22.07 -6.70
CA PRO A 239 7.51 -23.13 -6.22
C PRO A 239 8.38 -23.75 -7.33
N LYS A 240 7.96 -23.70 -8.60
CA LYS A 240 8.75 -24.21 -9.75
C LYS A 240 10.07 -23.46 -9.90
N TYR A 241 10.07 -22.19 -9.53
CA TYR A 241 11.22 -21.28 -9.56
C TYR A 241 11.90 -21.15 -8.19
N GLY A 242 11.45 -21.93 -7.19
CA GLY A 242 11.87 -21.78 -5.79
C GLY A 242 11.51 -20.44 -5.15
N LEU A 243 10.50 -19.77 -5.71
CA LEU A 243 9.98 -18.49 -5.23
C LEU A 243 8.76 -18.70 -4.33
N GLN A 244 8.44 -17.65 -3.57
CA GLN A 244 7.13 -17.48 -2.96
C GLN A 244 6.32 -16.49 -3.79
N ALA A 245 4.99 -16.65 -3.84
CA ALA A 245 4.12 -15.75 -4.62
C ALA A 245 3.85 -14.39 -3.94
N SER A 246 4.44 -14.15 -2.78
CA SER A 246 4.27 -12.93 -1.98
C SER A 246 5.54 -12.65 -1.19
N LEU A 247 5.86 -11.37 -1.00
CA LEU A 247 7.06 -10.95 -0.27
C LEU A 247 6.82 -10.95 1.24
N TYR A 248 5.63 -10.49 1.66
CA TYR A 248 5.25 -10.41 3.07
C TYR A 248 3.88 -11.05 3.29
N ASN A 249 3.65 -11.50 4.52
CA ASN A 249 2.31 -11.80 5.01
C ASN A 249 2.07 -11.01 6.30
N SER A 250 0.80 -10.75 6.60
CA SER A 250 0.42 -9.89 7.73
C SER A 250 0.85 -10.42 9.10
N ARG A 251 1.09 -11.74 9.25
CA ARG A 251 1.53 -12.33 10.53
C ARG A 251 3.02 -12.11 10.76
N THR A 252 3.86 -12.42 9.77
CA THR A 252 5.31 -12.32 9.92
C THR A 252 5.79 -10.87 9.97
N LEU A 253 5.17 -9.99 9.18
CA LEU A 253 5.56 -8.59 9.14
C LEU A 253 5.28 -7.88 10.49
N LYS A 254 4.19 -8.25 11.17
CA LYS A 254 3.89 -7.76 12.52
C LYS A 254 4.90 -8.25 13.55
N LEU A 255 5.39 -9.48 13.43
CA LEU A 255 6.40 -10.04 14.34
C LEU A 255 7.77 -9.35 14.19
N THR A 256 8.13 -8.93 12.98
CA THR A 256 9.33 -8.13 12.73
C THR A 256 9.20 -6.68 13.22
N GLY A 257 7.97 -6.22 13.45
CA GLY A 257 7.63 -4.86 13.87
C GLY A 257 7.39 -4.71 15.37
N LYS A 258 8.34 -5.09 16.24
CA LYS A 258 8.46 -4.40 17.55
C LYS A 258 8.79 -2.94 17.26
N LEU A 259 7.76 -2.14 17.03
CA LEU A 259 7.83 -0.70 16.97
C LEU A 259 8.60 -0.21 18.22
N PRO A 260 9.51 0.76 18.09
CA PRO A 260 10.01 1.49 19.24
C PRO A 260 8.81 1.93 20.08
N LYS A 261 8.90 1.75 21.41
CA LYS A 261 7.89 2.27 22.34
C LYS A 261 7.56 3.69 21.91
N SER A 262 6.27 3.93 21.65
CA SER A 262 5.71 5.25 21.41
C SER A 262 6.32 6.25 22.41
N SER A 263 7.24 7.08 21.93
CA SER A 263 7.36 8.41 22.52
C SER A 263 6.09 9.11 22.08
N ALA A 264 5.16 9.27 23.02
CA ALA A 264 3.87 9.91 22.81
C ALA A 264 4.07 11.24 22.07
N LEU A 265 3.77 11.24 20.77
CA LEU A 265 3.45 12.45 20.05
C LEU A 265 2.00 12.81 20.41
N PRO A 266 1.68 14.11 20.62
CA PRO A 266 0.39 14.50 21.17
C PRO A 266 -0.73 14.03 20.26
N ARG A 267 -1.73 13.34 20.82
CA ARG A 267 -3.02 13.07 20.17
C ARG A 267 -3.60 14.41 19.72
N LYS A 268 -3.54 14.70 18.41
CA LYS A 268 -4.45 15.67 17.81
C LYS A 268 -5.83 15.02 17.82
N GLN A 269 -6.68 15.49 18.73
CA GLN A 269 -8.10 15.16 18.75
C GLN A 269 -8.70 15.51 17.38
N SER A 270 -9.54 14.61 16.88
CA SER A 270 -10.44 14.86 15.76
C SER A 270 -11.29 16.10 16.08
N MET A 271 -11.07 17.19 15.35
CA MET A 271 -11.87 18.42 15.44
C MET A 271 -12.95 18.41 14.34
N LEU A 272 -13.81 17.39 14.37
CA LEU A 272 -15.03 17.32 13.55
C LEU A 272 -16.27 17.15 14.43
N LYS A 273 -16.37 17.99 15.47
CA LYS A 273 -17.62 18.27 16.22
C LYS A 273 -17.67 19.71 16.72
N GLN A 274 -17.47 20.69 15.83
CA GLN A 274 -17.73 22.09 16.17
C GLN A 274 -18.30 22.94 15.03
N TYR A 275 -18.95 22.31 14.06
CA TYR A 275 -19.73 23.00 13.02
C TYR A 275 -21.13 22.40 12.84
N LEU A 276 -21.85 22.29 13.97
CA LEU A 276 -23.31 22.41 14.05
C LEU A 276 -23.64 23.27 15.27
#